data_AF-A0A525KHE4-F1
#
_entry.id   AF-A0A525KHE4-F1
#
_cell.length_a   1.000
_cell.length_b   1.000
_cell.length_c   1.000
_cell.angle_alpha   90.00
_cell.angle_beta   90.00
_cell.angle_gamma   90.00
#
_symmetry.space_group_name_H-M   'P 1'
#
loop_
_entity.id
_entity.type
_entity.pdbx_description
1 polymer ?
#
loop_
_entity_poly.entity_id
_entity_poly.type
_entity_poly.pdbx_seq_one_letter_code
_entity_poly.pdbx_strand_id
1 'polypeptide(L)' 'MSLFSWLPSGASEADVRSEVWKLGVRHAGEPLAGALAELKAGGLSSERAQLLQACVRKLKRTRPA' A
#
# COMPACT_ATOMS: atom_id res chain seq x y z
N MET A 1 10.13 13.97 -13.87
CA MET A 1 9.75 12.54 -13.99
C MET A 1 8.91 12.19 -12.78
N SER A 2 7.58 12.18 -12.90
CA SER A 2 6.73 11.89 -11.74
C SER A 2 6.87 10.42 -11.39
N LEU A 3 7.51 10.12 -10.25
CA LEU A 3 7.67 8.77 -9.71
C LEU A 3 6.32 8.13 -9.34
N PHE A 4 5.20 8.83 -9.55
CA PHE A 4 3.86 8.54 -9.05
C PHE A 4 2.79 8.45 -10.15
N SER A 5 3.18 8.30 -11.42
CA SER A 5 2.26 8.06 -12.55
C SER A 5 1.40 6.79 -12.43
N TRP A 6 1.60 6.03 -11.36
CA TRP A 6 0.95 4.76 -11.08
C TRP A 6 -0.01 4.84 -9.88
N LEU A 7 -0.15 6.01 -9.22
CA LEU A 7 -1.16 6.21 -8.18
C LEU A 7 -2.54 6.45 -8.81
N PRO A 8 -3.60 5.78 -8.33
CA PRO A 8 -4.96 6.07 -8.75
C PRO A 8 -5.38 7.48 -8.31
N SER A 9 -6.30 8.11 -9.05
CA SER A 9 -6.75 9.51 -8.88
C SER A 9 -7.29 9.87 -7.48
N GLY A 10 -7.46 8.90 -6.59
CA GLY A 10 -7.97 9.08 -5.23
C GLY A 10 -6.97 8.82 -4.09
N ALA A 11 -5.72 8.41 -4.38
CA ALA A 11 -4.69 8.23 -3.36
C ALA A 11 -3.56 9.23 -3.58
N SER A 12 -3.19 9.99 -2.54
CA SER A 12 -2.00 10.84 -2.59
C SER A 12 -0.75 10.07 -2.17
N GLU A 13 0.43 10.59 -2.51
CA GLU A 13 1.69 10.00 -2.05
C GLU A 13 1.79 9.99 -0.51
N ALA A 14 1.29 11.05 0.14
CA ALA A 14 1.27 11.16 1.58
C ALA A 14 0.43 10.05 2.20
N ASP A 15 -0.73 9.73 1.60
CA ASP A 15 -1.59 8.64 2.04
C ASP A 15 -0.86 7.31 1.94
N VAL A 16 -0.25 7.01 0.79
CA VAL A 16 0.52 5.77 0.58
C VAL A 16 1.67 5.64 1.59
N ARG A 17 2.41 6.72 1.84
CA ARG A 17 3.50 6.71 2.83
C ARG A 17 3.00 6.46 4.25
N SER A 18 1.95 7.17 4.65
CA SER A 18 1.36 7.02 5.98
C SER A 18 0.83 5.60 6.18
N GLU A 19 0.21 5.03 5.15
CA GLU A 19 -0.39 3.71 5.25
C GLU A 19 0.64 2.59 5.24
N VAL A 20 1.74 2.72 4.47
CA VAL A 20 2.89 1.82 4.59
C VAL A 20 3.45 1.83 6.02
N TRP A 21 3.54 2.99 6.67
CA TRP A 21 4.02 3.08 8.04
C TRP A 21 3.05 2.40 9.02
N LYS A 22 1.74 2.65 8.89
CA LYS A 22 0.71 1.98 9.72
C LYS A 22 0.71 0.47 9.53
N LEU A 23 0.85 0.00 8.29
CA LEU A 23 0.99 -1.43 7.98
C LEU A 23 2.23 -2.03 8.64
N GLY A 24 3.35 -1.32 8.63
CA GLY A 24 4.57 -1.75 9.31
C GLY A 24 4.37 -1.88 10.82
N VAL A 25 3.66 -0.93 11.44
CA VAL A 25 3.33 -0.99 12.88
C VAL A 25 2.36 -2.14 13.19
N ARG A 26 1.34 -2.35 12.36
CA ARG A 26 0.32 -3.39 12.58
C ARG A 26 0.80 -4.81 12.31
N HIS A 27 1.67 -4.98 11.32
CA HIS A 27 2.14 -6.28 10.84
C HIS A 27 3.60 -6.52 11.21
N ALA A 28 4.03 -6.06 12.39
CA ALA A 28 5.33 -6.36 13.01
C ALA A 28 6.55 -6.13 12.09
N GLY A 29 6.55 -5.03 11.33
CA GLY A 29 7.63 -4.68 10.40
C GLY A 29 7.50 -5.30 9.01
N GLU A 30 6.43 -6.04 8.73
CA GLU A 30 6.15 -6.67 7.43
C GLU A 30 4.99 -5.99 6.69
N PRO A 31 5.12 -4.71 6.28
CA PRO A 31 4.04 -3.96 5.66
C PRO A 31 3.54 -4.56 4.33
N LEU A 32 4.42 -5.25 3.59
CA LEU A 32 4.05 -5.88 2.32
C LEU A 32 3.17 -7.12 2.55
N ALA A 33 3.59 -8.00 3.46
CA ALA A 33 2.81 -9.17 3.83
C ALA A 33 1.46 -8.75 4.44
N GLY A 34 1.47 -7.72 5.29
CA GLY A 34 0.28 -7.13 5.87
C GLY A 34 -0.70 -6.57 4.84
N ALA A 35 -0.21 -5.77 3.88
CA ALA A 35 -1.05 -5.23 2.82
C ALA A 35 -1.69 -6.32 1.96
N LEU A 36 -0.94 -7.40 1.66
CA LEU A 36 -1.45 -8.54 0.91
C LEU A 36 -2.47 -9.35 1.72
N ALA A 37 -2.25 -9.52 3.03
CA ALA A 37 -3.18 -10.18 3.92
C ALA A 37 -4.50 -9.40 4.02
N GLU A 38 -4.44 -8.07 4.17
CA GLU A 38 -5.64 -7.22 4.20
C GLU A 38 -6.40 -7.23 2.87
N LEU A 39 -5.69 -7.20 1.73
CA LEU A 39 -6.32 -7.35 0.41
C LEU A 39 -6.98 -8.73 0.24
N LYS A 40 -6.38 -9.80 0.78
CA LYS A 40 -6.95 -11.15 0.75
C LYS A 40 -8.13 -11.33 1.69
N ALA A 41 -8.14 -10.66 2.85
CA ALA A 41 -9.20 -10.76 3.84
C ALA A 41 -10.56 -10.28 3.29
N GLY A 42 -10.54 -9.41 2.27
CA GLY A 42 -11.76 -8.88 1.66
C GLY A 42 -12.52 -7.93 2.60
N GLY A 43 -13.72 -7.49 2.19
CA GLY A 43 -14.54 -6.58 2.99
C GLY A 43 -14.04 -5.12 3.02
N LEU A 44 -13.16 -4.75 2.10
CA LEU A 44 -12.62 -3.40 1.96
C LEU A 44 -13.44 -2.59 0.95
N SER A 45 -13.59 -1.29 1.20
CA SER A 45 -14.11 -0.38 0.18
C SER A 45 -13.16 -0.30 -1.02
N SER A 46 -13.69 0.07 -2.19
CA SER A 46 -12.90 0.20 -3.42
C SER A 46 -11.71 1.16 -3.26
N GLU A 47 -11.89 2.27 -2.53
CA GLU A 47 -10.82 3.23 -2.23
C GLU A 47 -9.71 2.60 -1.38
N ARG A 48 -10.09 1.83 -0.36
CA ARG A 48 -9.13 1.19 0.55
C ARG A 48 -8.35 0.08 -0.15
N ALA A 49 -9.02 -0.68 -1.02
CA ALA A 49 -8.37 -1.66 -1.88
C ALA A 49 -7.38 -0.99 -2.86
N GLN A 50 -7.74 0.14 -3.45
CA GLN A 50 -6.84 0.90 -4.32
C GLN A 50 -5.60 1.43 -3.57
N LEU A 51 -5.79 1.97 -2.37
CA LEU A 51 -4.69 2.46 -1.53
C LEU A 51 -3.73 1.32 -1.14
N LEU A 52 -4.25 0.17 -0.71
CA LEU A 52 -3.44 -1.00 -0.38
C LEU A 52 -2.69 -1.55 -1.60
N GLN A 53 -3.33 -1.62 -2.76
CA GLN A 53 -2.65 -1.98 -4.01
C GLN A 53 -1.53 -1.00 -4.34
N ALA A 54 -1.73 0.30 -4.10
CA ALA A 54 -0.68 1.28 -4.29
C ALA A 54 0.49 1.06 -3.30
N CYS A 55 0.20 0.77 -2.03
CA CYS A 55 1.21 0.41 -1.04
C CYS A 55 2.02 -0.81 -1.47
N VAL A 56 1.37 -1.88 -1.95
CA VAL A 56 2.04 -3.09 -2.44
C VAL A 56 2.96 -2.79 -3.61
N ARG A 57 2.50 -2.02 -4.61
CA ARG A 57 3.33 -1.65 -5.77
C ARG A 57 4.57 -0.86 -5.36
N LYS A 58 4.44 0.09 -4.42
CA LYS A 58 5.57 0.84 -3.87
C LYS A 58 6.58 -0.10 -3.20
N LEU A 59 6.10 -0.93 -2.27
CA LEU A 59 6.93 -1.80 -1.46
C LEU A 59 7.69 -2.82 -2.32
N LYS A 60 7.04 -3.40 -3.34
CA LYS A 60 7.70 -4.28 -4.33
C LYS A 60 8.82 -3.59 -5.10
N ARG A 61 8.68 -2.28 -5.35
CA ARG A 61 9.69 -1.49 -6.07
C ARG A 61 10.86 -1.09 -5.17
N THR A 62 10.61 -0.84 -3.89
CA THR A 62 11.63 -0.43 -2.91
C THR A 62 12.42 -1.60 -2.33
N ARG A 63 11.81 -2.78 -2.22
CA ARG A 63 12.47 -4.00 -1.75
C ARG A 63 12.28 -5.10 -2.81
N PRO A 64 13.11 -5.11 -3.87
CA PRO A 64 13.19 -6.28 -4.74
C PRO A 64 13.64 -7.46 -3.87
N ALA A 65 12.95 -8.60 -4.03
CA ALA A 65 13.27 -9.85 -3.35
C ALA A 65 14.73 -10.26 -3.57
#